data_AF-A0A9P3CFN2-F1
#
_entry.id   AF-A0A9P3CFN2-F1
#
_cell.length_a   1.000
_cell.length_b   1.000
_cell.length_c   1.000
_cell.angle_alpha   90.00
_cell.angle_beta   90.00
_cell.angle_gamma   90.00
#
_symmetry.space_group_name_H-M   'P 1'
#
loop_
_entity.id
_entity.type
_entity.pdbx_description
1 polymer ?
#
loop_
_entity_poly.entity_id
_entity_poly.type
_entity_poly.pdbx_seq_one_letter_code
_entity_poly.pdbx_strand_id
1 'polypeptide(L)'
;MKIVDVDEEPQTFDAVSGIEAKCPMCRTQTTASYNPDLAARLGRDYPATTRERSVEEADSLGEQGSIQTLTVYVGNRHRYIADSETANCHEWTFFVKPSRTDIIEEVQLVLHPTFRPNRVIRQRAPYEVKRLGWGTFAVTAYVILKAGYTWVSSEAENSPDGAEKGMLPLEWMLDFEGFGGKGSMGGVRLKVKNDREWDGSVSSEEERDTREWERVVRSYQRDGVYEPPVEE
;
A
#
# COMPACT_ATOMS: atom_id res chain seq x y z
N MET A 1 5.79 9.83 -9.70
CA MET A 1 6.65 8.84 -9.00
C MET A 1 8.10 9.29 -9.06
N LYS A 2 8.90 9.03 -8.02
CA LYS A 2 10.35 9.29 -8.02
C LYS A 2 11.07 8.03 -8.51
N ILE A 3 11.88 8.10 -9.56
CA ILE A 3 12.64 6.95 -10.04
C ILE A 3 13.79 6.66 -9.07
N VAL A 4 13.92 5.40 -8.66
CA VAL A 4 14.91 4.89 -7.71
C VAL A 4 15.49 3.56 -8.20
N ASP A 5 16.63 3.14 -7.62
CA ASP A 5 17.31 1.90 -7.98
C ASP A 5 16.50 0.68 -7.54
N VAL A 6 16.47 -0.38 -8.35
CA VAL A 6 15.67 -1.59 -8.16
C VAL A 6 15.96 -2.36 -6.86
N ASP A 7 17.13 -2.14 -6.27
CA ASP A 7 17.59 -2.78 -5.04
C ASP A 7 17.20 -1.99 -3.76
N GLU A 8 16.55 -0.83 -3.88
CA GLU A 8 16.05 -0.08 -2.73
C GLU A 8 14.83 -0.75 -2.08
N GLU A 9 14.82 -0.84 -0.75
CA GLU A 9 13.68 -1.38 0.02
C GLU A 9 12.73 -0.28 0.47
N PRO A 10 11.40 -0.49 0.40
CA PRO A 10 10.43 0.52 0.81
C PRO A 10 10.50 0.71 2.32
N GLN A 11 10.99 1.87 2.75
CA GLN A 11 11.02 2.21 4.17
C GLN A 11 9.62 2.58 4.65
N THR A 12 9.24 2.06 5.82
CA THR A 12 8.08 2.55 6.56
C THR A 12 8.34 3.99 6.97
N PHE A 13 7.72 4.92 6.26
CA PHE A 13 7.79 6.33 6.61
C PHE A 13 6.71 6.63 7.64
N ASP A 14 7.12 6.81 8.90
CA ASP A 14 6.25 7.38 9.90
C ASP A 14 6.25 8.90 9.73
N ALA A 15 5.15 9.46 9.21
CA ALA A 15 5.02 10.91 9.08
C ALA A 15 5.07 11.63 10.45
N VAL A 16 4.96 10.90 11.56
CA VAL A 16 5.02 11.40 12.93
C VAL A 16 6.44 11.30 13.52
N SER A 17 7.41 10.68 12.83
CA SER A 17 8.78 10.60 13.35
C SER A 17 9.40 11.99 13.45
N GLY A 18 9.48 12.52 14.68
CA GLY A 18 9.95 13.88 15.00
C GLY A 18 8.86 14.95 15.14
N ILE A 19 7.58 14.60 14.98
CA ILE A 19 6.44 15.48 15.21
C ILE A 19 5.81 15.10 16.55
N GLU A 20 6.02 15.94 17.57
CA GLU A 20 5.59 15.64 18.93
C GLU A 20 4.26 16.32 19.30
N ALA A 21 3.80 17.31 18.53
CA ALA A 21 2.57 18.05 18.85
C ALA A 21 1.86 18.64 17.61
N LYS A 22 0.56 18.91 17.76
CA LYS A 22 -0.21 19.77 16.83
C LYS A 22 -0.24 21.20 17.38
N CYS A 23 -0.12 22.19 16.50
CA CYS A 23 -0.28 23.59 16.89
C CYS A 23 -1.72 23.84 17.37
N PRO A 24 -1.95 24.34 18.59
CA PRO A 24 -3.29 24.57 19.12
C PRO A 24 -4.03 25.72 18.42
N MET A 25 -3.33 26.54 17.62
CA MET A 25 -3.92 27.68 16.91
C MET A 25 -4.37 27.34 15.49
N CYS A 26 -3.53 26.60 14.75
CA CYS A 26 -3.76 26.35 13.32
C CYS A 26 -3.82 24.86 12.98
N ARG A 27 -3.72 23.97 13.98
CA ARG A 27 -3.72 22.51 13.85
C ARG A 27 -2.61 21.95 12.93
N THR A 28 -1.70 22.81 12.48
CA THR A 28 -0.49 22.43 11.75
C THR A 28 0.36 21.53 12.63
N GLN A 29 0.84 20.42 12.06
CA GLN A 29 1.80 19.55 12.74
C GLN A 29 3.11 20.30 13.02
N THR A 30 3.65 20.19 14.23
CA THR A 30 4.87 20.90 14.62
C THR A 30 5.88 19.98 15.29
N THR A 31 7.16 20.35 15.21
CA THR A 31 8.26 19.72 15.94
C THR A 31 8.36 20.22 17.39
N ALA A 32 7.32 20.89 17.89
CA ALA A 32 7.29 21.39 19.26
C ALA A 32 7.04 20.23 20.22
N SER A 33 7.80 20.18 21.32
CA SER A 33 7.67 19.14 22.32
C SER A 33 6.61 19.48 23.37
N TYR A 34 5.91 18.45 23.86
CA TYR A 34 4.93 18.61 24.92
C TYR A 34 5.62 18.94 26.26
N ASN A 35 5.16 20.03 26.91
CA ASN A 35 5.67 20.44 28.22
C ASN A 35 4.66 20.10 29.33
N PRO A 36 4.91 19.05 30.14
CA PRO A 36 3.96 18.58 31.14
C PRO A 36 3.77 19.55 32.30
N ASP A 37 4.82 20.27 32.71
CA ASP A 37 4.75 21.23 33.82
C ASP A 37 3.89 22.44 33.46
N LEU A 38 4.05 22.93 32.22
CA LEU A 38 3.23 24.03 31.70
C LEU A 38 1.77 23.60 31.54
N ALA A 39 1.52 22.40 31.02
CA ALA A 39 0.17 21.86 30.89
C ALA A 39 -0.51 21.70 32.27
N ALA A 40 0.20 21.19 33.27
CA ALA A 40 -0.31 21.04 34.63
C ALA A 40 -0.56 22.39 35.32
N ARG A 41 0.20 23.44 34.99
CA ARG A 41 -0.06 24.80 35.47
C ARG A 41 -1.30 25.39 34.78
N LEU A 42 -1.41 25.28 33.45
CA LEU A 42 -2.55 25.76 32.70
C LEU A 42 -3.86 25.07 33.10
N GLY A 43 -3.84 23.77 33.39
CA GLY A 43 -5.01 23.05 33.89
C GLY A 43 -5.48 23.49 35.28
N ARG A 44 -4.56 24.00 36.11
CA ARG A 44 -4.89 24.59 37.42
C ARG A 44 -5.43 26.02 37.28
N ASP A 45 -4.80 26.82 36.42
CA ASP A 45 -5.14 28.23 36.25
C ASP A 45 -6.42 28.43 35.41
N TYR A 46 -6.72 27.52 34.48
CA TYR A 46 -7.81 27.61 33.51
C TYR A 46 -8.61 26.30 33.31
N PRO A 47 -9.22 25.73 34.37
CA PRO A 47 -9.81 24.39 34.33
C PRO A 47 -10.97 24.23 33.34
N ALA A 48 -11.81 25.26 33.17
CA ALA A 48 -12.94 25.23 32.22
C ALA A 48 -12.44 25.20 30.76
N THR A 49 -11.51 26.09 30.41
CA THR A 49 -10.95 26.20 29.06
C THR A 49 -10.11 24.97 28.70
N THR A 50 -9.39 24.38 29.66
CA THR A 50 -8.69 23.11 29.46
C THR A 50 -9.65 21.97 29.17
N ARG A 51 -10.81 21.92 29.84
CA ARG A 51 -11.83 20.90 29.60
C ARG A 51 -12.45 21.03 28.21
N GLU A 52 -12.86 22.24 27.82
CA GLU A 52 -13.39 22.50 26.47
C GLU A 52 -12.39 22.11 25.38
N ARG A 53 -11.12 22.52 25.52
CA ARG A 53 -10.05 22.13 24.59
C ARG A 53 -9.82 20.63 24.51
N SER A 54 -9.86 19.92 25.63
CA SER A 54 -9.67 18.46 25.63
C SER A 54 -10.76 17.71 24.85
N VAL A 55 -11.98 18.26 24.81
CA VAL A 55 -13.10 17.69 24.01
C VAL A 55 -12.87 17.97 22.52
N GLU A 56 -12.50 19.21 22.16
CA GLU A 56 -12.18 19.56 20.76
C GLU A 56 -10.98 18.77 20.19
N GLU A 57 -9.97 18.52 21.03
CA GLU A 57 -8.82 17.70 20.65
C GLU A 57 -9.19 16.23 20.45
N ALA A 58 -10.08 15.69 21.28
CA ALA A 58 -10.59 14.32 21.13
C ALA A 58 -11.36 14.14 19.80
N ASP A 59 -12.25 15.08 19.46
CA ASP A 59 -12.99 15.06 18.18
C ASP A 59 -12.03 15.18 16.98
N SER A 60 -11.05 16.09 17.05
CA SER A 60 -10.08 16.28 15.96
C SER A 60 -9.09 15.11 15.80
N LEU A 61 -8.81 14.37 16.86
CA LEU A 61 -7.98 13.16 16.83
C LEU A 61 -8.74 11.97 16.24
N GLY A 62 -10.06 11.88 16.45
CA GLY A 62 -10.91 10.87 15.82
C GLY A 62 -10.90 10.93 14.29
N GLU A 63 -10.93 12.14 13.71
CA GLU A 63 -10.95 12.32 12.26
C GLU A 63 -9.57 12.19 11.58
N GLN A 64 -8.47 12.50 12.28
CA GLN A 64 -7.12 12.53 11.71
C GLN A 64 -6.19 11.39 12.16
N GLY A 65 -6.54 10.68 13.24
CA GLY A 65 -5.73 9.58 13.80
C GLY A 65 -5.72 8.31 12.95
N SER A 66 -6.60 8.20 11.96
CA SER A 66 -6.72 7.02 11.09
C SER A 66 -5.88 7.06 9.82
N ILE A 67 -5.31 8.21 9.44
CA ILE A 67 -4.58 8.34 8.17
C ILE A 67 -3.11 7.97 8.36
N GLN A 68 -2.72 6.88 7.71
CA GLN A 68 -1.38 6.31 7.73
C GLN A 68 -0.69 6.55 6.36
N THR A 69 0.63 6.69 6.37
CA THR A 69 1.41 6.81 5.13
C THR A 69 1.96 5.46 4.72
N LEU A 70 1.83 5.12 3.44
CA LEU A 70 2.33 3.89 2.84
C LEU A 70 3.26 4.24 1.69
N THR A 71 4.50 3.75 1.72
CA THR A 71 5.41 3.87 0.59
C THR A 71 5.21 2.66 -0.31
N VAL A 72 4.99 2.87 -1.61
CA VAL A 72 4.89 1.78 -2.59
C VAL A 72 5.91 2.00 -3.69
N TYR A 73 6.69 0.97 -3.95
CA TYR A 73 7.61 0.91 -5.08
C TYR A 73 7.01 0.02 -6.16
N VAL A 74 6.86 0.58 -7.36
CA VAL A 74 6.38 -0.14 -8.55
C VAL A 74 7.45 -0.08 -9.61
N GLY A 75 7.81 -1.21 -10.21
CA GLY A 75 8.88 -1.22 -11.19
C GLY A 75 9.15 -2.57 -11.79
N ASN A 76 10.28 -2.67 -12.48
CA ASN A 76 10.72 -3.94 -13.05
C ASN A 76 12.23 -4.15 -12.95
N ARG A 77 12.60 -5.43 -12.79
CA ARG A 77 13.94 -5.93 -13.09
C ARG A 77 14.00 -6.36 -14.56
N HIS A 78 15.17 -6.23 -15.15
CA HIS A 78 15.45 -6.65 -16.52
C HIS A 78 16.78 -7.40 -16.57
N ARG A 79 16.81 -8.44 -17.41
CA ARG A 79 18.01 -9.17 -17.79
C ARG A 79 17.92 -9.54 -19.27
N TYR A 80 18.95 -9.18 -20.03
CA TYR A 80 19.08 -9.61 -21.41
C TYR A 80 19.56 -11.05 -21.50
N ILE A 81 18.90 -11.86 -22.33
CA ILE A 81 19.24 -13.26 -22.61
C ILE A 81 19.81 -13.34 -24.02
N ALA A 82 21.15 -13.42 -24.11
CA ALA A 82 21.89 -13.40 -25.37
C ALA A 82 21.70 -14.66 -26.24
N ASP A 83 21.39 -15.82 -25.64
CA ASP A 83 21.25 -17.11 -26.34
C ASP A 83 19.82 -17.43 -26.80
N SER A 84 18.90 -16.46 -26.77
CA SER A 84 17.55 -16.69 -27.31
C SER A 84 17.58 -16.58 -28.83
N GLU A 85 17.40 -17.71 -29.53
CA GLU A 85 17.14 -17.74 -30.99
C GLU A 85 15.80 -17.10 -31.36
N THR A 86 14.97 -16.77 -30.37
CA THR A 86 13.67 -16.11 -30.54
C THR A 86 13.73 -14.61 -30.24
N ALA A 87 12.78 -13.84 -30.78
CA ALA A 87 12.65 -12.40 -30.51
C ALA A 87 12.42 -12.05 -29.02
N ASN A 88 12.08 -13.03 -28.17
CA ASN A 88 11.86 -12.82 -26.73
C ASN A 88 13.16 -12.93 -25.92
N CYS A 89 14.09 -12.01 -26.17
CA CYS A 89 15.41 -11.96 -25.54
C CYS A 89 15.46 -11.13 -24.25
N HIS A 90 14.37 -10.45 -23.87
CA HIS A 90 14.30 -9.68 -22.63
C HIS A 90 13.54 -10.44 -21.56
N GLU A 91 14.25 -10.89 -20.52
CA GLU A 91 13.63 -11.37 -19.31
C GLU A 91 13.36 -10.19 -18.39
N TRP A 92 12.11 -10.03 -17.98
CA TRP A 92 11.71 -8.97 -17.08
C TRP A 92 10.87 -9.52 -15.94
N THR A 93 11.02 -8.90 -14.76
CA THR A 93 10.23 -9.20 -13.57
C THR A 93 9.60 -7.91 -13.10
N PHE A 94 8.30 -7.78 -13.31
CA PHE A 94 7.53 -6.66 -12.77
C PHE A 94 7.18 -6.94 -11.31
N PHE A 95 7.25 -5.93 -10.45
CA PHE A 95 6.97 -6.08 -9.04
C PHE A 95 6.29 -4.85 -8.44
N VAL A 96 5.55 -5.09 -7.35
CA VAL A 96 5.05 -4.07 -6.43
C VAL A 96 5.57 -4.39 -5.03
N LYS A 97 6.25 -3.43 -4.41
CA LYS A 97 6.80 -3.53 -3.06
C LYS A 97 6.20 -2.44 -2.17
N PRO A 98 5.10 -2.71 -1.47
CA PRO A 98 4.60 -1.81 -0.44
C PRO A 98 5.46 -1.91 0.83
N SER A 99 5.61 -0.82 1.58
CA SER A 99 6.30 -0.81 2.88
C SER A 99 5.55 -1.61 3.95
N ARG A 100 4.26 -1.86 3.75
CA ARG A 100 3.39 -2.66 4.61
C ARG A 100 2.56 -3.61 3.77
N THR A 101 2.68 -4.90 4.06
CA THR A 101 1.94 -5.96 3.37
C THR A 101 0.70 -6.40 4.15
N ASP A 102 0.62 -6.08 5.43
CA ASP A 102 -0.45 -6.48 6.34
C ASP A 102 -1.81 -5.84 6.03
N ILE A 103 -1.80 -4.68 5.37
CA ILE A 103 -3.00 -3.94 4.95
C ILE A 103 -3.40 -4.17 3.49
N ILE A 104 -2.56 -4.90 2.73
CA ILE A 104 -2.82 -5.25 1.33
C ILE A 104 -3.57 -6.58 1.31
N GLU A 105 -4.70 -6.62 0.61
CA GLU A 105 -5.43 -7.87 0.38
C GLU A 105 -4.83 -8.61 -0.81
N GLU A 106 -4.71 -7.92 -1.94
CA GLU A 106 -4.10 -8.48 -3.14
C GLU A 106 -3.60 -7.40 -4.10
N VAL A 107 -2.73 -7.83 -5.00
CA VAL A 107 -2.26 -7.03 -6.13
C VAL A 107 -2.64 -7.74 -7.42
N GLN A 108 -3.38 -7.05 -8.28
CA GLN A 108 -3.75 -7.55 -9.61
C GLN A 108 -2.90 -6.86 -10.67
N LEU A 109 -2.10 -7.65 -11.38
CA LEU A 109 -1.20 -7.20 -12.42
C LEU A 109 -1.86 -7.43 -13.78
N VAL A 110 -2.13 -6.34 -14.51
CA VAL A 110 -2.67 -6.38 -15.87
C VAL A 110 -1.55 -6.11 -16.85
N LEU A 111 -1.19 -7.17 -17.58
CA LEU A 111 -0.18 -7.20 -18.62
C LEU A 111 -0.80 -6.93 -19.99
N HIS A 112 0.06 -6.67 -20.98
CA HIS A 112 -0.37 -6.53 -22.37
C HIS A 112 -1.19 -7.76 -22.85
N PRO A 113 -2.23 -7.59 -23.70
CA PRO A 113 -3.10 -8.67 -24.13
C PRO A 113 -2.42 -9.82 -24.90
N THR A 114 -1.15 -9.70 -25.27
CA THR A 114 -0.37 -10.80 -25.88
C THR A 114 0.09 -11.83 -24.86
N PHE A 115 0.07 -11.52 -23.56
CA PHE A 115 0.45 -12.45 -22.51
C PHE A 115 -0.72 -13.36 -22.09
N ARG A 116 -0.41 -14.60 -21.71
CA ARG A 116 -1.39 -15.57 -21.21
C ARG A 116 -0.87 -16.18 -19.89
N PRO A 117 -1.62 -16.06 -18.78
CA PRO A 117 -2.72 -15.12 -18.59
C PRO A 117 -2.23 -13.66 -18.67
N ASN A 118 -3.07 -12.74 -19.16
CA ASN A 118 -2.78 -11.31 -19.19
C ASN A 118 -3.08 -10.62 -17.85
N ARG A 119 -3.90 -11.23 -16.99
CA ARG A 119 -4.16 -10.77 -15.62
C ARG A 119 -3.56 -11.78 -14.65
N VAL A 120 -2.73 -11.31 -13.73
CA VAL A 120 -2.08 -12.13 -12.71
C VAL A 120 -2.42 -11.57 -11.34
N ILE A 121 -3.08 -12.37 -10.51
CA ILE A 121 -3.47 -11.98 -9.15
C ILE A 121 -2.44 -12.53 -8.15
N ARG A 122 -2.04 -11.69 -7.20
CA ARG A 122 -1.08 -12.00 -6.14
C ARG A 122 -1.65 -11.56 -4.80
N GLN A 123 -2.12 -12.52 -4.00
CA GLN A 123 -2.68 -12.28 -2.67
C GLN A 123 -1.62 -12.21 -1.56
N ARG A 124 -0.37 -12.59 -1.85
CA ARG A 124 0.72 -12.58 -0.87
C ARG A 124 1.99 -12.03 -1.50
N ALA A 125 2.78 -11.33 -0.70
CA ALA A 125 4.12 -10.92 -1.08
C ALA A 125 5.01 -12.17 -1.31
N PRO A 126 5.94 -12.15 -2.28
CA PRO A 126 6.24 -11.02 -3.18
C PRO A 126 5.20 -10.85 -4.30
N TYR A 127 4.76 -9.59 -4.51
CA TYR A 127 3.80 -9.24 -5.56
C TYR A 127 4.51 -9.04 -6.90
N GLU A 128 4.97 -10.13 -7.50
CA GLU A 128 5.76 -10.08 -8.72
C GLU A 128 5.29 -11.07 -9.80
N VAL A 129 5.64 -10.73 -11.04
CA VAL A 129 5.44 -11.58 -12.22
C VAL A 129 6.66 -11.51 -13.12
N LYS A 130 7.12 -12.69 -13.53
CA LYS A 130 8.28 -12.87 -14.40
C LYS A 130 7.84 -13.39 -15.77
N ARG A 131 8.32 -12.77 -16.85
CA ARG A 131 8.01 -13.12 -18.23
C ARG A 131 9.17 -12.79 -19.18
N LEU A 132 9.10 -13.35 -20.38
CA LEU A 132 9.96 -13.00 -21.51
C LEU A 132 9.19 -12.09 -22.46
N GLY A 133 9.87 -11.10 -23.04
CA GLY A 133 9.30 -10.21 -24.04
C GLY A 133 10.35 -9.65 -24.99
N TRP A 134 9.87 -8.90 -25.97
CA TRP A 134 10.69 -8.30 -27.02
C TRP A 134 10.74 -6.76 -26.95
N GLY A 135 9.94 -6.15 -26.07
CA GLY A 135 9.83 -4.70 -25.97
C GLY A 135 9.23 -4.23 -24.65
N THR A 136 9.21 -2.91 -24.48
CA THR A 136 8.65 -2.23 -23.32
C THR A 136 7.17 -1.94 -23.52
N PHE A 137 6.41 -1.96 -22.43
CA PHE A 137 4.99 -1.63 -22.41
C PHE A 137 4.57 -1.20 -21.00
N ALA A 138 3.42 -0.56 -20.88
CA ALA A 138 2.83 -0.20 -19.59
C ALA A 138 2.18 -1.43 -18.94
N VAL A 139 2.49 -1.65 -17.67
CA VAL A 139 1.82 -2.62 -16.80
C VAL A 139 1.04 -1.84 -15.76
N THR A 140 -0.23 -2.18 -15.60
CA THR A 140 -1.08 -1.61 -14.56
C THR A 140 -1.18 -2.57 -13.40
N ALA A 141 -0.83 -2.12 -12.21
CA ALA A 141 -0.96 -2.86 -10.97
C ALA A 141 -2.08 -2.25 -10.13
N TYR A 142 -3.17 -2.99 -9.93
CA TYR A 142 -4.23 -2.61 -9.00
C TYR A 142 -3.87 -3.12 -7.61
N VAL A 143 -3.64 -2.19 -6.68
CA VAL A 143 -3.35 -2.52 -5.28
C VAL A 143 -4.65 -2.42 -4.49
N ILE A 144 -5.13 -3.55 -3.99
CA ILE A 144 -6.39 -3.66 -3.25
C ILE A 144 -6.05 -3.77 -1.75
N LEU A 145 -6.69 -2.90 -0.96
CA LEU A 145 -6.56 -2.87 0.49
C LEU A 145 -7.54 -3.86 1.12
N LYS A 146 -7.19 -4.36 2.31
CA LYS A 146 -8.11 -5.15 3.13
C LYS A 146 -9.29 -4.31 3.60
N ALA A 147 -10.42 -4.97 3.85
CA ALA A 147 -11.60 -4.36 4.44
C ALA A 147 -11.27 -3.51 5.68
N GLY A 148 -11.84 -2.31 5.75
CA GLY A 148 -11.58 -1.31 6.79
C GLY A 148 -10.46 -0.33 6.45
N TYR A 149 -9.73 -0.52 5.35
CA TYR A 149 -8.76 0.44 4.84
C TYR A 149 -9.23 1.08 3.53
N THR A 150 -8.98 2.38 3.40
CA THR A 150 -9.44 3.19 2.27
C THR A 150 -8.30 4.05 1.72
N TRP A 151 -8.12 4.09 0.40
CA TRP A 151 -7.12 4.98 -0.21
C TRP A 151 -7.54 6.45 -0.13
N VAL A 152 -6.66 7.29 0.37
CA VAL A 152 -6.80 8.76 0.34
C VAL A 152 -6.13 9.29 -0.93
N SER A 153 -6.59 8.82 -2.09
CA SER A 153 -6.18 9.29 -3.41
C SER A 153 -7.42 9.65 -4.24
N SER A 154 -7.26 10.59 -5.16
CA SER A 154 -8.28 10.91 -6.17
C SER A 154 -8.34 9.87 -7.29
N GLU A 155 -7.24 9.14 -7.50
CA GLU A 155 -7.13 8.08 -8.51
C GLU A 155 -7.62 6.72 -7.98
N ALA A 156 -8.03 6.65 -6.72
CA ALA A 156 -8.56 5.43 -6.12
C ALA A 156 -9.96 5.11 -6.67
N GLU A 157 -10.18 3.84 -6.94
CA GLU A 157 -11.40 3.26 -7.46
C GLU A 157 -12.04 2.33 -6.43
N ASN A 158 -13.32 2.02 -6.61
CA ASN A 158 -13.98 1.04 -5.78
C ASN A 158 -13.40 -0.35 -6.05
N SER A 159 -13.15 -1.10 -4.98
CA SER A 159 -12.66 -2.46 -5.12
C SER A 159 -13.76 -3.41 -5.61
N PRO A 160 -13.41 -4.59 -6.15
CA PRO A 160 -14.39 -5.53 -6.72
C PRO A 160 -15.47 -6.04 -5.75
N ASP A 161 -15.17 -6.00 -4.45
CA ASP A 161 -16.06 -6.32 -3.32
C ASP A 161 -17.01 -5.16 -2.95
N GLY A 162 -16.87 -4.00 -3.60
CA GLY A 162 -17.73 -2.83 -3.42
C GLY A 162 -17.23 -1.83 -2.38
N ALA A 163 -16.04 -2.01 -1.80
CA ALA A 163 -15.50 -1.01 -0.87
C ALA A 163 -15.11 0.27 -1.61
N GLU A 164 -15.56 1.42 -1.09
CA GLU A 164 -15.28 2.72 -1.71
C GLU A 164 -13.78 3.01 -1.62
N LYS A 165 -13.16 3.34 -2.77
CA LYS A 165 -11.70 3.62 -2.84
C LYS A 165 -10.81 2.54 -2.21
N GLY A 166 -11.25 1.27 -2.25
CA GLY A 166 -10.46 0.13 -1.77
C GLY A 166 -9.32 -0.27 -2.72
N MET A 167 -9.35 0.22 -3.97
CA MET A 167 -8.40 -0.14 -5.02
C MET A 167 -7.66 1.08 -5.56
N LEU A 168 -6.35 0.95 -5.81
CA LEU A 168 -5.56 2.01 -6.45
C LEU A 168 -4.80 1.45 -7.67
N PRO A 169 -5.06 1.95 -8.89
CA PRO A 169 -4.25 1.64 -10.05
C PRO A 169 -2.90 2.37 -10.00
N LEU A 170 -1.82 1.60 -10.15
CA LEU A 170 -0.46 2.10 -10.33
C LEU A 170 0.05 1.65 -11.69
N GLU A 171 0.26 2.59 -12.61
CA GLU A 171 0.82 2.31 -13.92
C GLU A 171 2.35 2.48 -13.90
N TRP A 172 3.04 1.55 -14.55
CA TRP A 172 4.48 1.65 -14.76
C TRP A 172 4.88 1.14 -16.14
N MET A 173 5.66 1.95 -16.86
CA MET A 173 6.22 1.61 -18.16
C MET A 173 7.51 0.83 -17.95
N LEU A 174 7.57 -0.40 -18.46
CA LEU A 174 8.75 -1.25 -18.30
C LEU A 174 10.01 -0.54 -18.81
N ASP A 175 11.04 -0.54 -17.99
CA ASP A 175 12.33 0.05 -18.32
C ASP A 175 13.40 -1.04 -18.37
N PHE A 176 14.06 -1.16 -19.51
CA PHE A 176 15.14 -2.14 -19.73
C PHE A 176 16.53 -1.50 -19.73
N GLU A 177 16.61 -0.17 -19.74
CA GLU A 177 17.86 0.59 -19.82
C GLU A 177 18.30 1.13 -18.46
N GLY A 178 17.34 1.34 -17.55
CA GLY A 178 17.55 1.83 -16.18
C GLY A 178 18.69 1.14 -15.44
N PHE A 179 19.47 1.95 -14.73
CA PHE A 179 20.56 1.54 -13.82
C PHE A 179 21.54 0.51 -14.44
N GLY A 180 21.95 0.74 -15.69
CA GLY A 180 22.90 -0.12 -16.39
C GLY A 180 22.28 -1.39 -16.95
N GLY A 181 21.01 -1.30 -17.38
CA GLY A 181 20.29 -2.41 -18.00
C GLY A 181 19.62 -3.37 -17.01
N LYS A 182 19.59 -3.03 -15.71
CA LYS A 182 18.91 -3.82 -14.67
C LYS A 182 17.42 -3.51 -14.56
N GLY A 183 16.98 -2.42 -15.17
CA GLY A 183 15.65 -1.85 -15.03
C GLY A 183 15.58 -0.82 -13.90
N SER A 184 14.40 -0.24 -13.69
CA SER A 184 14.17 0.81 -12.70
C SER A 184 12.83 0.65 -12.00
N MET A 185 12.64 1.40 -10.92
CA MET A 185 11.36 1.46 -10.23
C MET A 185 11.00 2.88 -9.80
N GLY A 186 9.70 3.15 -9.69
CA GLY A 186 9.13 4.38 -9.20
C GLY A 186 8.65 4.23 -7.76
N GLY A 187 9.08 5.13 -6.89
CA GLY A 187 8.54 5.27 -5.55
C GLY A 187 7.42 6.31 -5.49
N VAL A 188 6.32 5.92 -4.84
CA VAL A 188 5.20 6.81 -4.49
C VAL A 188 4.89 6.70 -3.00
N ARG A 189 4.62 7.84 -2.37
CA ARG A 189 4.10 7.90 -1.00
C ARG A 189 2.59 8.13 -1.10
N LEU A 190 1.84 7.20 -0.54
CA LEU A 190 0.39 7.16 -0.57
C LEU A 190 -0.16 7.32 0.84
N LYS A 191 -1.40 7.74 0.94
CA LYS A 191 -2.12 7.88 2.21
C LYS A 191 -3.25 6.87 2.25
N VAL A 192 -3.39 6.18 3.37
CA VAL A 192 -4.43 5.19 3.62
C VAL A 192 -5.16 5.60 4.89
N LYS A 193 -6.48 5.60 4.88
CA LYS A 193 -7.32 5.79 6.06
C LYS A 193 -7.73 4.44 6.61
N ASN A 194 -7.69 4.26 7.92
CA ASN A 194 -8.28 3.12 8.61
C ASN A 194 -9.63 3.52 9.21
N ASP A 195 -10.72 3.00 8.68
CA ASP A 195 -12.08 3.31 9.14
C ASP A 195 -12.50 2.49 10.38
N ARG A 196 -11.67 1.56 10.86
CA ARG A 196 -11.92 0.88 12.14
C ARG A 196 -11.52 1.79 13.31
N GLU A 197 -12.49 2.10 14.18
CA GLU A 197 -12.20 2.60 15.53
C GLU A 197 -11.22 1.64 16.21
N TRP A 198 -10.01 2.12 16.48
CA TRP A 198 -8.94 1.32 17.06
C TRP A 198 -9.21 1.12 18.56
N ASP A 199 -9.66 -0.06 18.97
CA ASP A 199 -9.70 -0.46 20.39
C ASP A 199 -8.42 -1.18 20.87
N GLY A 200 -7.44 -1.33 19.98
CA GLY A 200 -6.16 -1.97 20.28
C GLY A 200 -6.20 -3.48 20.48
N SER A 201 -7.36 -4.13 20.30
CA SER A 201 -7.50 -5.57 20.45
C SER A 201 -7.56 -6.26 19.08
N VAL A 202 -6.62 -7.18 18.82
CA VAL A 202 -6.79 -8.15 17.74
C VAL A 202 -7.82 -9.15 18.25
N SER A 203 -9.02 -9.13 17.68
CA SER A 203 -10.08 -10.00 18.20
C SER A 203 -9.76 -11.46 17.91
N SER A 204 -10.20 -12.39 18.76
CA SER A 204 -10.04 -13.82 18.50
C SER A 204 -10.75 -14.28 17.21
N GLU A 205 -11.69 -13.48 16.72
CA GLU A 205 -12.35 -13.68 15.44
C GLU A 205 -11.44 -13.25 14.28
N GLU A 206 -10.65 -12.17 14.39
CA GLU A 206 -9.67 -11.78 13.38
C GLU A 206 -8.52 -12.79 13.25
N GLU A 207 -8.07 -13.38 14.37
CA GLU A 207 -7.10 -14.48 14.31
C GLU A 207 -7.70 -15.74 13.68
N ARG A 208 -9.00 -16.00 13.90
CA ARG A 208 -9.70 -17.13 13.29
C ARG A 208 -9.95 -16.89 11.81
N ASP A 209 -10.44 -15.73 11.42
CA ASP A 209 -10.65 -15.34 10.04
C ASP A 209 -9.34 -15.35 9.30
N THR A 210 -8.26 -14.78 9.85
CA THR A 210 -6.93 -14.87 9.24
C THR A 210 -6.49 -16.33 9.06
N ARG A 211 -6.72 -17.21 10.05
CA ARG A 211 -6.38 -18.65 9.95
C ARG A 211 -7.27 -19.42 8.97
N GLU A 212 -8.55 -19.08 8.89
CA GLU A 212 -9.54 -19.66 7.97
C GLU A 212 -9.24 -19.21 6.54
N TRP A 213 -8.98 -17.92 6.34
CA TRP A 213 -8.52 -17.34 5.08
C TRP A 213 -7.16 -17.93 4.67
N GLU A 214 -6.21 -18.10 5.59
CA GLU A 214 -4.94 -18.77 5.30
C GLU A 214 -5.11 -20.24 4.89
N ARG A 215 -6.12 -20.93 5.47
CA ARG A 215 -6.49 -22.31 5.13
C ARG A 215 -7.18 -22.39 3.77
N VAL A 216 -8.10 -21.47 3.49
CA VAL A 216 -8.82 -21.35 2.20
C VAL A 216 -7.86 -20.95 1.08
N VAL A 217 -6.97 -19.99 1.29
CA VAL A 217 -5.94 -19.60 0.31
C VAL A 217 -4.93 -20.73 0.06
N ARG A 218 -4.64 -21.60 1.03
CA ARG A 218 -3.85 -22.83 0.79
C ARG A 218 -4.56 -23.82 -0.13
N SER A 219 -5.88 -23.72 -0.28
CA SER A 219 -6.67 -24.54 -1.21
C SER A 219 -6.81 -23.92 -2.60
N TYR A 220 -6.58 -22.60 -2.75
CA TYR A 220 -6.45 -21.97 -4.06
C TYR A 220 -5.09 -22.33 -4.68
N GLN A 221 -5.15 -22.91 -5.87
CA GLN A 221 -3.99 -23.41 -6.59
C GLN A 221 -2.96 -22.30 -6.77
N ARG A 222 -1.71 -22.62 -6.44
CA ARG A 222 -0.50 -21.79 -6.33
C ARG A 222 -0.20 -20.86 -7.52
N ASP A 223 -0.94 -20.92 -8.62
CA ASP A 223 -0.54 -20.40 -9.93
C ASP A 223 -1.68 -19.79 -10.79
N GLY A 224 -2.60 -19.03 -10.20
CA GLY A 224 -3.23 -17.90 -10.91
C GLY A 224 -4.17 -18.21 -12.09
N VAL A 225 -5.11 -19.14 -11.92
CA VAL A 225 -6.29 -19.24 -12.80
C VAL A 225 -7.54 -19.21 -11.93
N TYR A 226 -8.40 -18.21 -12.15
CA TYR A 226 -9.74 -18.17 -11.58
C TYR A 226 -10.64 -19.09 -12.41
N GLU A 227 -11.14 -20.17 -11.82
CA GLU A 227 -12.26 -20.95 -12.36
C GLU A 227 -13.53 -20.55 -11.58
N PRO A 228 -14.58 -20.04 -12.24
CA PRO A 228 -15.83 -19.73 -11.55
C PRO A 228 -16.47 -21.02 -11.01
N PRO A 229 -17.17 -20.94 -9.86
CA PRO A 229 -17.86 -22.10 -9.30
C PRO A 229 -18.92 -22.61 -10.28
N VAL A 230 -18.98 -23.93 -10.42
CA VAL A 230 -20.03 -24.61 -11.20
C VAL A 230 -21.34 -24.46 -10.45
N GLU A 231 -22.30 -23.75 -11.03
CA GLU A 231 -23.67 -23.72 -10.51
C GLU A 231 -24.27 -25.13 -10.65
N GLU A 232 -24.68 -25.72 -9.52
CA GLU A 232 -25.46 -26.98 -9.47
C GLU A 232 -26.92 -26.76 -9.88
#